data_AF-A0A374VXP2-F1
#
_entry.id   AF-A0A374VXP2-F1
#
_cell.length_a   1.000
_cell.length_b   1.000
_cell.length_c   1.000
_cell.angle_alpha   90.00
_cell.angle_beta   90.00
_cell.angle_gamma   90.00
#
_symmetry.space_group_name_H-M   'P 1'
#
loop_
_entity.id
_entity.type
_entity.pdbx_description
1 polymer ?
#
loop_
_entity_poly.entity_id
_entity_poly.type
_entity_poly.pdbx_seq_one_letter_code
_entity_poly.pdbx_strand_id
1 'polypeptide(L)'
;MRKNSNCKVICRNQERGTMQFYLLVGAEKFYLFSTRYYSKKIYQEFSGGKPLDVIFRNSWDTHRQKIQERIILMLRYLEAEHGMQLLEKTKLKAQKKQKKYTDTAALCAA
;
A
#
# COMPACT_ATOMS: atom_id res chain seq x y z
N MET A 1 0.35 18.69 3.91
CA MET A 1 0.65 17.25 3.86
C MET A 1 -0.66 16.48 3.75
N ARG A 2 -0.98 15.88 2.58
CA ARG A 2 -2.20 15.08 2.43
C ARG A 2 -2.00 13.74 3.14
N LYS A 3 -2.75 13.49 4.22
CA LYS A 3 -2.90 12.16 4.80
C LYS A 3 -3.43 11.23 3.69
N ASN A 4 -2.82 10.05 3.49
CA ASN A 4 -3.28 9.03 2.54
C ASN A 4 -4.59 8.37 3.02
N SER A 5 -5.59 9.17 3.39
CA SER A 5 -6.89 8.72 3.91
C SER A 5 -7.65 7.81 2.94
N ASN A 6 -7.23 7.78 1.66
CA ASN A 6 -7.94 7.11 0.56
C ASN A 6 -7.26 5.82 0.08
N CYS A 7 -6.17 5.36 0.69
CA CYS A 7 -5.48 4.12 0.32
C CYS A 7 -5.76 3.00 1.33
N LYS A 8 -6.46 1.95 0.92
CA LYS A 8 -6.84 0.82 1.79
C LYS A 8 -6.63 -0.50 1.08
N VAL A 9 -6.19 -1.53 1.81
CA VAL A 9 -6.17 -2.91 1.28
C VAL A 9 -7.45 -3.62 1.70
N ILE A 10 -8.15 -4.21 0.74
CA ILE A 10 -9.31 -5.05 0.98
C ILE A 10 -8.99 -6.52 0.70
N CYS A 11 -9.71 -7.41 1.37
CA CYS A 11 -9.72 -8.84 1.07
C CYS A 11 -11.10 -9.29 0.59
N ARG A 12 -11.14 -10.12 -0.45
CA ARG A 12 -12.33 -10.82 -0.93
C ARG A 12 -12.10 -12.33 -0.87
N ASN A 13 -13.19 -13.08 -0.75
CA ASN A 13 -13.19 -14.53 -0.78
C ASN A 13 -14.08 -14.96 -1.96
N GLN A 14 -13.50 -14.99 -3.17
CA GLN A 14 -14.25 -15.29 -4.40
C GLN A 14 -14.40 -16.80 -4.65
N GLU A 15 -13.47 -17.61 -4.15
CA GLU A 15 -13.46 -19.07 -4.33
C GLU A 15 -13.25 -19.76 -2.98
N ARG A 16 -13.80 -20.97 -2.82
CA ARG A 16 -13.72 -21.71 -1.55
C ARG A 16 -12.27 -21.91 -1.12
N GLY A 17 -11.87 -21.23 -0.04
CA GLY A 17 -10.53 -21.35 0.53
C GLY A 17 -9.50 -20.36 -0.02
N THR A 18 -9.89 -19.47 -0.94
CA THR A 18 -8.99 -18.49 -1.56
C THR A 18 -9.27 -17.08 -1.07
N MET A 19 -8.25 -16.41 -0.54
CA MET A 19 -8.30 -14.99 -0.19
C MET A 19 -7.58 -14.17 -1.25
N GLN A 20 -8.27 -13.18 -1.82
CA GLN A 20 -7.73 -12.25 -2.81
C GLN A 20 -7.62 -10.85 -2.22
N PHE A 21 -6.47 -10.23 -2.40
CA PHE A 21 -6.15 -8.92 -1.86
C PHE A 21 -6.09 -7.87 -2.97
N TYR A 22 -6.65 -6.70 -2.68
CA TYR A 22 -6.69 -5.56 -3.59
C TYR A 22 -6.31 -4.29 -2.85
N LEU A 23 -5.63 -3.37 -3.54
CA LEU A 23 -5.48 -1.98 -3.10
C LEU A 23 -6.61 -1.14 -3.67
N LEU A 24 -7.26 -0.37 -2.81
CA LEU A 24 -8.17 0.70 -3.19
C LEU A 24 -7.45 2.04 -3.09
N VAL A 25 -7.51 2.83 -4.16
CA VAL A 25 -7.01 4.21 -4.21
C VAL A 25 -8.15 5.10 -4.72
N GLY A 26 -8.88 5.74 -3.81
CA GLY A 26 -10.11 6.45 -4.17
C GLY A 26 -11.16 5.48 -4.74
N ALA A 27 -11.56 5.67 -6.00
CA ALA A 27 -12.51 4.80 -6.71
C ALA A 27 -11.84 3.64 -7.45
N GLU A 28 -10.52 3.67 -7.60
CA GLU A 28 -9.77 2.68 -8.36
C GLU A 28 -9.41 1.47 -7.50
N LYS A 29 -9.37 0.30 -8.13
CA LYS A 29 -9.06 -0.98 -7.48
C LYS A 29 -7.96 -1.70 -8.25
N PHE A 30 -6.86 -1.98 -7.57
CA PHE A 30 -5.70 -2.68 -8.10
C PHE A 30 -5.59 -4.06 -7.47
N TYR A 31 -5.41 -5.10 -8.27
CA TYR A 31 -5.15 -6.44 -7.75
C TYR A 31 -3.74 -6.52 -7.15
N LEU A 32 -3.61 -7.16 -5.99
CA LEU A 32 -2.31 -7.41 -5.36
C LEU A 32 -1.91 -8.88 -5.53
N PHE A 33 -2.64 -9.80 -4.91
CA PHE A 33 -2.34 -11.23 -4.98
C PHE A 33 -3.50 -12.07 -4.42
N SER A 34 -3.41 -13.38 -4.64
CA SER A 34 -4.27 -14.39 -4.04
C SER A 34 -3.47 -15.36 -3.19
N THR A 35 -4.10 -15.94 -2.17
CA THR A 35 -3.55 -17.04 -1.39
C THR A 35 -4.59 -18.15 -1.27
N ARG A 36 -4.16 -19.42 -1.44
CA ARG A 36 -5.00 -20.63 -1.28
C ARG A 36 -5.11 -21.06 0.19
N TYR A 37 -5.24 -20.07 1.07
CA TYR A 37 -5.38 -20.24 2.50
C TYR A 37 -6.46 -19.29 2.99
N TYR A 38 -7.42 -19.81 3.75
CA TYR A 38 -8.46 -19.02 4.36
C TYR A 38 -8.25 -18.89 5.86
N SER A 39 -8.08 -17.65 6.32
CA SER A 39 -8.14 -17.31 7.74
C SER A 39 -9.30 -16.37 7.98
N LYS A 40 -10.27 -16.81 8.81
CA LYS A 40 -11.41 -15.98 9.20
C LYS A 40 -10.97 -14.66 9.85
N LYS A 41 -9.93 -14.71 10.69
CA LYS A 41 -9.35 -13.53 11.37
C LYS A 41 -8.79 -12.52 10.38
N ILE A 42 -7.95 -12.99 9.43
CA ILE A 42 -7.37 -12.11 8.41
C ILE A 42 -8.47 -11.60 7.48
N TYR A 43 -9.43 -12.44 7.10
CA TYR A 43 -10.54 -12.02 6.26
C TYR A 43 -11.35 -10.90 6.92
N GLN A 44 -11.73 -11.06 8.20
CA GLN A 44 -12.43 -10.03 8.96
C GLN A 44 -11.62 -8.75 9.05
N GLU A 45 -10.31 -8.84 9.32
CA GLU A 45 -9.43 -7.68 9.42
C GLU A 45 -9.34 -6.85 8.12
N PHE A 46 -9.31 -7.51 6.96
CA PHE A 46 -9.11 -6.86 5.66
C PHE A 46 -10.39 -6.65 4.86
N SER A 47 -11.49 -7.35 5.15
CA SER A 47 -12.74 -7.27 4.37
C SER A 47 -13.35 -5.85 4.34
N GLY A 48 -13.27 -5.12 5.47
CA GLY A 48 -13.74 -3.74 5.59
C GLY A 48 -12.79 -2.68 5.04
N GLY A 49 -11.63 -3.08 4.53
CA GLY A 49 -10.58 -2.17 4.08
C GLY A 49 -9.69 -1.71 5.22
N LYS A 50 -8.41 -2.11 5.13
CA LYS A 50 -7.38 -1.76 6.09
C LYS A 50 -6.51 -0.62 5.56
N PRO A 51 -6.41 0.53 6.25
CA PRO A 51 -5.52 1.61 5.85
C PRO A 51 -4.04 1.17 5.84
N LEU A 52 -3.26 1.69 4.88
CA LEU A 52 -1.85 1.31 4.71
C LEU A 52 -0.98 1.59 5.95
N ASP A 53 -1.22 2.70 6.64
CA ASP A 53 -0.50 3.08 7.87
C ASP A 53 -0.70 2.07 9.01
N VAL A 54 -1.85 1.40 9.05
CA VAL A 54 -2.12 0.34 10.03
C VAL A 54 -1.51 -0.99 9.59
N ILE A 55 -1.49 -1.28 8.29
CA ILE A 55 -0.88 -2.51 7.75
C ILE A 55 0.61 -2.54 8.06
N PHE A 56 1.31 -1.40 7.96
CA PHE A 56 2.75 -1.34 8.20
C PHE A 56 3.14 -1.44 9.69
N ARG A 57 2.18 -1.47 10.61
CA ARG A 57 2.48 -1.69 12.04
C ARG A 57 2.81 -3.14 12.29
N ASN A 58 3.83 -3.37 13.12
CA ASN A 58 4.28 -4.70 13.50
C ASN A 58 3.13 -5.57 14.03
N SER A 59 3.24 -6.87 13.75
CA SER A 59 2.34 -7.92 14.20
C SER A 59 3.15 -8.98 14.91
N TRP A 60 2.62 -9.61 15.96
CA TRP A 60 3.18 -10.85 16.50
C TRP A 60 2.61 -12.10 15.81
N ASP A 61 1.53 -11.95 15.05
CA ASP A 61 0.91 -13.02 14.27
C ASP A 61 1.69 -13.24 12.97
N THR A 62 2.35 -14.39 12.85
CA THR A 62 3.24 -14.76 11.73
C THR A 62 2.49 -14.89 10.40
N HIS A 63 1.23 -15.32 10.41
CA HIS A 63 0.42 -15.38 9.19
C HIS A 63 0.06 -13.97 8.72
N ARG A 64 -0.30 -13.08 9.66
CA ARG A 64 -0.49 -11.65 9.36
C ARG A 64 0.80 -11.01 8.83
N GLN A 65 1.96 -11.33 9.39
CA GLN A 65 3.26 -10.83 8.92
C GLN A 65 3.53 -11.23 7.45
N LYS A 66 3.36 -12.51 7.10
CA LYS A 66 3.55 -12.99 5.71
C LYS A 66 2.63 -12.27 4.72
N ILE A 67 1.38 -12.04 5.09
CA ILE A 67 0.42 -11.27 4.28
C ILE A 67 0.89 -9.82 4.15
N GLN A 68 1.32 -9.19 5.24
CA GLN A 68 1.84 -7.82 5.26
C GLN A 68 3.09 -7.66 4.37
N GLU A 69 4.06 -8.56 4.47
CA GLU A 69 5.27 -8.56 3.64
C GLU A 69 4.92 -8.64 2.15
N ARG A 70 3.98 -9.53 1.80
CA ARG A 70 3.53 -9.69 0.41
C ARG A 70 2.75 -8.47 -0.09
N ILE A 71 1.92 -7.86 0.76
CA ILE A 71 1.29 -6.56 0.46
C ILE A 71 2.37 -5.52 0.15
N ILE A 72 3.37 -5.35 1.04
CA ILE A 72 4.44 -4.37 0.86
C ILE A 72 5.19 -4.60 -0.46
N LEU A 73 5.47 -5.86 -0.81
CA LEU A 73 6.11 -6.21 -2.08
C LEU A 73 5.25 -5.78 -3.28
N MET A 74 3.95 -6.12 -3.28
CA MET A 74 3.05 -5.75 -4.38
C MET A 74 2.85 -4.24 -4.50
N LEU A 75 2.81 -3.52 -3.38
CA LEU A 75 2.75 -2.05 -3.41
C LEU A 75 3.98 -1.45 -4.09
N ARG A 76 5.19 -2.01 -3.89
CA ARG A 76 6.39 -1.54 -4.59
C ARG A 76 6.30 -1.73 -6.10
N TYR A 77 5.75 -2.86 -6.55
CA TYR A 77 5.53 -3.07 -7.98
C TYR A 77 4.54 -2.05 -8.55
N LEU A 78 3.42 -1.81 -7.86
CA LEU A 78 2.45 -0.80 -8.26
C LEU A 78 3.02 0.63 -8.25
N GLU A 79 3.88 0.98 -7.29
CA GLU A 79 4.58 2.28 -7.31
C GLU A 79 5.47 2.43 -8.55
N ALA A 80 6.19 1.37 -8.92
CA ALA A 80 7.08 1.38 -10.08
C ALA A 80 6.30 1.43 -11.41
N GLU A 81 5.20 0.68 -11.50
CA GLU A 81 4.39 0.55 -12.72
C GLU A 81 3.53 1.79 -13.00
N HIS A 82 2.94 2.39 -11.95
CA HIS A 82 1.97 3.48 -12.10
C HIS A 82 2.45 4.84 -11.55
N GLY A 83 3.71 4.94 -11.09
CA GLY A 83 4.26 6.18 -10.54
C GLY A 83 3.59 6.65 -9.24
N MET A 84 2.95 5.74 -8.51
CA MET A 84 2.26 6.05 -7.26
C MET A 84 3.23 6.30 -6.10
N GLN A 85 2.77 7.01 -5.05
CA GLN A 85 3.51 7.25 -3.80
C GLN A 85 2.78 6.63 -2.60
N LEU A 86 2.83 5.30 -2.50
CA LEU A 86 2.14 4.48 -1.53
C LEU A 86 2.95 4.30 -0.23
N LEU A 87 4.27 4.17 -0.33
CA LEU A 87 5.20 3.90 0.77
C LEU A 87 5.91 5.18 1.26
N GLU A 88 6.16 5.26 2.58
CA GLU A 88 6.82 6.42 3.20
C GLU A 88 8.21 6.72 2.60
N LYS A 89 9.00 5.69 2.31
CA LYS A 89 10.32 5.86 1.66
C LYS A 89 10.21 6.51 0.28
N THR A 90 9.18 6.16 -0.49
CA THR A 90 8.93 6.71 -1.83
C THR A 90 8.49 8.17 -1.74
N LYS A 91 7.63 8.49 -0.76
CA LYS A 91 7.22 9.87 -0.46
C LYS A 91 8.40 10.75 -0.05
N LEU A 92 9.26 10.27 0.85
CA LEU A 92 10.44 11.01 1.30
C LEU A 92 11.42 11.28 0.14
N LYS A 93 11.61 10.32 -0.77
CA LYS A 93 12.41 10.52 -1.98
C LYS A 93 11.80 11.57 -2.92
N ALA A 94 10.49 11.54 -3.13
CA ALA A 94 9.78 12.52 -3.96
C ALA A 94 9.89 13.95 -3.37
N GLN A 95 9.71 14.09 -2.06
CA GLN A 95 9.86 15.39 -1.37
C GLN A 95 11.28 15.93 -1.47
N LYS A 96 12.31 15.08 -1.32
CA LYS A 96 13.72 15.47 -1.51
C LYS A 96 14.00 15.94 -2.93
N LYS A 97 13.45 15.25 -3.95
CA LYS A 97 13.57 15.69 -5.35
C LYS A 97 12.92 17.06 -5.55
N GLN A 98 11.69 17.26 -5.08
CA GLN A 98 11.00 18.55 -5.18
C GLN A 98 11.79 19.69 -4.55
N LYS A 99 12.29 19.50 -3.32
CA LYS A 99 13.12 20.51 -2.63
C LYS A 99 14.35 20.92 -3.46
N LYS A 100 15.07 19.95 -4.03
CA LYS A 100 16.23 20.21 -4.89
C LYS A 100 15.86 21.09 -6.09
N TYR A 101 14.77 20.78 -6.79
CA TYR A 101 14.31 21.57 -7.95
C TYR A 101 13.93 23.01 -7.57
N THR A 102 13.20 23.22 -6.47
CA THR A 102 12.89 24.57 -5.98
C THR A 102 14.14 25.37 -5.62
N ASP A 103 15.12 24.73 -4.97
CA ASP A 103 16.39 25.38 -4.61
C ASP A 103 17.20 25.75 -5.86
N THR A 104 17.20 24.91 -6.90
CA THR A 104 17.90 25.21 -8.17
C THR A 104 17.20 26.31 -8.97
N ALA A 105 15.86 26.29 -9.02
CA ALA A 105 15.09 27.32 -9.72
C ALA A 105 15.22 28.69 -9.05
N ALA A 106 15.27 28.75 -7.72
CA ALA A 106 15.52 29.99 -6.97
C ALA A 106 16.93 30.56 -7.23
N LEU A 107 17.93 29.69 -7.43
CA LEU A 107 19.31 30.09 -7.72
C LEU A 107 19.50 30.61 -9.15
N CYS A 108 18.70 30.15 -10.12
CA CYS A 108 18.76 30.63 -11.51
C CYS A 108 17.90 31.89 -11.77
N ALA A 109 17.04 32.28 -10.82
CA ALA A 109 16.18 33.44 -10.92
C ALA A 109 16.72 34.68 -10.17
N ALA A 110 17.87 34.56 -9.52
CA ALA A 110 18.63 35.61 -8.85
C ALA A 110 19.87 35.97 -9.67
#